data_AF-A0A2U1RK06-F1
#
_entry.id   AF-A0A2U1RK06-F1
#
_cell.length_a   1.000
_cell.length_b   1.000
_cell.length_c   1.000
_cell.angle_alpha   90.00
_cell.angle_beta   90.00
_cell.angle_gamma   90.00
#
_symmetry.space_group_name_H-M   'P 1'
#
loop_
_entity.id
_entity.type
_entity.pdbx_description
1 polymer ?
#
loop_
_entity_poly.entity_id
_entity_poly.type
_entity_poly.pdbx_seq_one_letter_code
_entity_poly.pdbx_strand_id
1 'polypeptide(L)'
;MAIILKERATALTAIVEPSDGKYVIVCPELDLAAEGDTPEAAFEDLIEMAIDYAEQYMEEYELFSKSPNRAVHAPFIQAIHAMGSKENVKTLFT
;
A
#
# COMPACT_ATOMS: atom_id res chain seq x y z
N MET A 1 0.42 3.89 -21.08
CA MET A 1 0.56 4.45 -19.73
C MET A 1 -0.80 4.98 -19.33
N ALA A 2 -1.47 4.36 -18.37
CA ALA A 2 -2.71 4.90 -17.84
C ALA A 2 -2.38 6.11 -16.96
N ILE A 3 -3.14 7.19 -17.10
CA ILE A 3 -3.05 8.35 -16.20
C ILE A 3 -4.16 8.17 -15.16
N ILE A 4 -3.78 8.04 -13.89
CA ILE A 4 -4.71 7.96 -12.76
C ILE A 4 -4.71 9.31 -12.04
N LEU A 5 -5.88 9.94 -11.93
CA LEU A 5 -6.06 11.16 -11.15
C LEU A 5 -6.46 10.78 -9.73
N LYS A 6 -5.66 11.18 -8.74
CA LYS A 6 -5.92 10.91 -7.32
C LYS A 6 -6.59 12.11 -6.67
N GLU A 7 -7.65 11.85 -5.90
CA GLU A 7 -8.34 12.90 -5.12
C GLU A 7 -7.48 13.44 -3.98
N ARG A 8 -6.49 12.66 -3.53
CA ARG A 8 -5.60 12.98 -2.40
C ARG A 8 -4.16 12.64 -2.75
N ALA A 9 -3.21 13.44 -2.30
CA ALA A 9 -1.78 13.15 -2.47
C ALA A 9 -1.34 11.85 -1.77
N THR A 10 -2.07 11.42 -0.75
CA THR A 10 -1.80 10.19 0.03
C THR A 10 -2.67 9.01 -0.39
N ALA A 11 -3.42 9.11 -1.49
CA ALA A 11 -4.16 7.97 -2.02
C ALA A 11 -3.20 6.93 -2.59
N LEU A 12 -3.49 5.66 -2.35
CA LEU A 12 -2.74 4.49 -2.79
C LEU A 12 -3.42 3.87 -4.00
N THR A 13 -2.65 3.31 -4.92
CA THR A 13 -3.22 2.62 -6.08
C THR A 13 -3.12 1.11 -5.88
N ALA A 14 -4.20 0.41 -6.21
CA ALA A 14 -4.22 -1.05 -6.22
C ALA A 14 -4.34 -1.55 -7.66
N ILE A 15 -3.22 -1.97 -8.26
CA ILE A 15 -3.18 -2.49 -9.63
C ILE A 15 -3.25 -4.00 -9.58
N VAL A 16 -4.37 -4.59 -10.03
CA VAL A 16 -4.51 -6.05 -10.11
C VAL A 16 -4.19 -6.57 -11.51
N GLU A 17 -3.36 -7.59 -11.57
CA GLU A 17 -2.97 -8.29 -12.81
C GLU A 17 -3.18 -9.81 -12.63
N PRO A 18 -3.81 -10.49 -13.60
CA PRO A 18 -3.92 -11.94 -13.57
C PRO A 18 -2.55 -12.59 -13.85
N SER A 19 -2.21 -13.63 -13.10
CA SER A 19 -0.93 -14.36 -13.20
C SER A 19 -1.15 -15.86 -12.98
N ASP A 20 -1.02 -16.67 -14.04
CA ASP A 20 -1.03 -18.15 -14.01
C ASP A 20 -2.03 -18.82 -13.03
N GLY A 21 -3.31 -18.41 -13.12
CA GLY A 21 -4.38 -18.96 -12.28
C GLY A 21 -4.54 -18.30 -10.91
N LYS A 22 -3.77 -17.25 -10.64
CA LYS A 22 -3.85 -16.36 -9.48
C LYS A 22 -3.98 -14.90 -9.92
N TYR A 23 -4.06 -14.01 -8.93
CA TYR A 23 -4.05 -12.57 -9.10
C TYR A 23 -2.92 -11.97 -8.30
N VAL A 24 -2.14 -11.11 -8.92
CA VAL A 24 -1.12 -10.29 -8.28
C VAL A 24 -1.66 -8.88 -8.19
N ILE A 25 -1.55 -8.27 -7.01
CA ILE A 25 -1.91 -6.88 -6.81
C ILE A 25 -0.69 -6.08 -6.35
N VAL A 26 -0.53 -4.87 -6.89
CA VAL A 26 0.65 -4.05 -6.68
C VAL A 26 0.24 -2.66 -6.20
N CYS A 27 0.95 -2.15 -5.20
CA CYS A 27 0.87 -0.76 -4.72
C CYS A 27 2.18 -0.04 -5.06
N PRO A 28 2.25 0.70 -6.18
CA PRO A 28 3.47 1.35 -6.63
C PRO A 28 4.01 2.39 -5.63
N GLU A 29 3.14 3.05 -4.87
CA GLU A 29 3.55 4.11 -3.93
C GLU A 29 4.36 3.60 -2.74
N LEU A 30 4.16 2.33 -2.36
CA LEU A 30 4.83 1.69 -1.23
C LEU A 30 5.81 0.60 -1.66
N ASP A 31 5.90 0.34 -2.98
CA ASP A 31 6.65 -0.78 -3.54
C ASP A 31 6.23 -2.13 -2.93
N LEU A 32 4.92 -2.33 -2.76
CA LEU A 32 4.33 -3.56 -2.19
C LEU A 32 3.60 -4.36 -3.27
N ALA A 33 3.66 -5.69 -3.13
CA ALA A 33 2.93 -6.61 -3.97
C ALA A 33 2.40 -7.79 -3.14
N ALA A 34 1.16 -8.19 -3.40
CA ALA A 34 0.54 -9.36 -2.79
C ALA A 34 -0.07 -10.27 -3.88
N GLU A 35 -0.26 -11.53 -3.55
CA GLU A 35 -0.83 -12.54 -4.44
C GLU A 35 -2.04 -13.19 -3.76
N GLY A 36 -3.10 -13.47 -4.51
CA GLY A 36 -4.25 -14.20 -4.01
C GLY A 36 -4.93 -15.04 -5.08
N ASP A 37 -5.72 -16.02 -4.65
CA ASP A 37 -6.49 -16.87 -5.56
C ASP A 37 -7.66 -16.11 -6.22
N THR A 38 -8.09 -14.99 -5.61
CA THR A 38 -9.04 -14.03 -6.19
C THR A 38 -8.52 -12.60 -6.07
N PRO A 39 -9.02 -11.65 -6.89
CA PRO A 39 -8.66 -10.23 -6.77
C PRO A 39 -8.90 -9.67 -5.36
N GLU A 40 -10.01 -10.08 -4.73
CA GLU A 40 -10.38 -9.64 -3.38
C GLU A 40 -9.42 -10.21 -2.34
N ALA A 41 -9.03 -11.49 -2.46
CA ALA A 41 -8.04 -12.09 -1.57
C ALA A 41 -6.69 -11.37 -1.69
N ALA A 42 -6.22 -11.13 -2.92
CA ALA A 42 -4.98 -10.39 -3.16
C ALA A 42 -5.04 -8.97 -2.55
N PHE A 43 -6.18 -8.29 -2.69
CA PHE A 43 -6.39 -6.96 -2.13
C PHE A 43 -6.39 -6.96 -0.59
N GLU A 44 -7.07 -7.92 0.05
CA GLU A 44 -7.06 -8.04 1.52
C GLU A 44 -5.65 -8.28 2.06
N ASP A 45 -4.84 -9.10 1.38
CA ASP A 45 -3.44 -9.36 1.72
C ASP A 45 -2.56 -8.12 1.52
N LEU A 46 -2.79 -7.34 0.44
CA LEU A 46 -2.09 -6.08 0.19
C LEU A 46 -2.35 -5.06 1.32
N ILE A 47 -3.59 -4.98 1.79
CA ILE A 47 -3.96 -4.07 2.88
C ILE A 47 -3.26 -4.48 4.18
N GLU A 48 -3.23 -5.77 4.51
CA GLU A 48 -2.52 -6.27 5.69
C GLU A 48 -1.02 -5.97 5.59
N MET A 49 -0.41 -6.26 4.45
CA MET A 49 0.99 -5.95 4.19
C MET A 49 1.29 -4.45 4.30
N ALA A 50 0.39 -3.57 3.83
CA ALA A 50 0.56 -2.13 3.94
C ALA A 50 0.47 -1.63 5.39
N ILE A 51 -0.40 -2.24 6.21
CA ILE A 51 -0.50 -1.94 7.65
C ILE A 51 0.76 -2.41 8.37
N ASP A 52 1.17 -3.66 8.18
CA ASP A 52 2.37 -4.23 8.79
C ASP A 52 3.62 -3.44 8.39
N TYR A 53 3.72 -3.03 7.12
CA TYR A 53 4.80 -2.18 6.65
C TYR A 53 4.77 -0.81 7.32
N ALA A 54 3.59 -0.22 7.51
CA ALA A 54 3.46 1.06 8.19
C ALA A 54 3.86 0.98 9.67
N GLU A 55 3.50 -0.10 10.38
CA GLU A 55 3.91 -0.33 11.76
C GLU A 55 5.44 -0.45 11.87
N GLN A 56 6.05 -1.32 11.06
CA GLN A 56 7.52 -1.47 11.02
C GLN A 56 8.22 -0.16 10.65
N TYR A 57 7.64 0.59 9.71
CA TYR A 57 8.20 1.87 9.31
C TYR A 57 8.20 2.86 10.48
N MET A 58 7.12 2.90 11.25
CA MET A 58 6.98 3.80 12.40
C MET A 58 7.92 3.42 13.55
N GLU A 59 8.22 2.14 13.75
CA GLU A 59 9.21 1.69 14.74
C GLU A 59 10.63 2.22 14.44
N GLU A 60 11.02 2.24 13.16
CA GLU A 60 12.33 2.73 12.71
C GLU A 60 12.21 4.04 11.90
N TYR A 61 11.28 4.91 12.28
CA TYR A 61 10.91 6.10 11.49
C TYR A 61 12.11 6.98 11.14
N GLU A 62 13.00 7.25 12.09
CA GLU A 62 14.20 8.08 11.88
C GLU A 62 15.14 7.52 10.81
N LEU A 63 15.21 6.19 10.66
CA LEU A 63 16.03 5.50 9.67
C LEU A 63 15.33 5.50 8.30
N PHE A 64 14.08 5.07 8.25
CA PHE A 64 13.38 4.90 6.98
C PHE A 64 12.96 6.23 6.34
N SER A 65 12.59 7.24 7.13
CA SER A 65 12.28 8.60 6.64
C SER A 65 13.46 9.32 5.99
N LYS A 66 14.69 8.83 6.19
CA LYS A 66 15.92 9.38 5.60
C LYS A 66 16.55 8.46 4.56
N SER A 67 15.97 7.29 4.32
CA SER A 67 16.51 6.30 3.39
C SER A 67 16.16 6.66 1.94
N PRO A 68 17.11 6.64 0.98
CA PRO A 68 16.91 7.11 -0.40
C PRO A 68 15.70 6.54 -1.14
N ASN A 69 15.28 5.31 -0.82
CA ASN A 69 14.17 4.62 -1.49
C ASN A 69 12.90 4.54 -0.63
N ARG A 70 12.93 5.00 0.62
CA ARG A 70 11.80 4.86 1.58
C ARG A 70 11.33 6.18 2.16
N ALA A 71 12.16 7.22 2.11
CA ALA A 71 11.80 8.56 2.58
C ALA A 71 10.49 9.07 1.95
N VAL A 72 10.26 8.73 0.69
CA VAL A 72 9.04 9.09 -0.06
C VAL A 72 7.78 8.36 0.43
N HIS A 73 7.90 7.26 1.18
CA HIS A 73 6.78 6.51 1.73
C HIS A 73 6.19 7.17 2.97
N ALA A 74 6.97 7.99 3.69
CA ALA A 74 6.57 8.64 4.95
C ALA A 74 5.14 9.24 4.97
N PRO A 75 4.70 10.06 3.99
CA PRO A 75 3.35 10.62 4.01
C PRO A 75 2.25 9.55 3.89
N PHE A 76 2.48 8.47 3.15
CA PHE A 76 1.55 7.35 3.03
C PHE A 76 1.49 6.52 4.31
N ILE A 77 2.66 6.24 4.91
CA ILE A 77 2.77 5.55 6.20
C ILE A 77 2.01 6.29 7.29
N GLN A 78 2.21 7.60 7.39
CA GLN A 78 1.49 8.44 8.35
C GLN A 78 -0.03 8.40 8.11
N ALA A 79 -0.46 8.41 6.85
CA ALA A 79 -1.88 8.29 6.51
C ALA A 79 -2.46 6.93 6.94
N ILE A 80 -1.78 5.81 6.62
CA ILE A 80 -2.18 4.46 7.02
C ILE A 80 -2.25 4.35 8.55
N HIS A 81 -1.19 4.75 9.24
CA HIS A 81 -1.12 4.69 10.70
C HIS A 81 -2.19 5.56 11.37
N ALA A 82 -2.57 6.70 10.78
CA ALA A 82 -3.64 7.56 11.29
C ALA A 82 -5.06 6.98 11.10
N MET A 83 -5.26 6.07 10.13
CA MET A 83 -6.57 5.45 9.88
C MET A 83 -6.96 4.44 10.96
N GLY A 84 -5.97 3.80 11.59
CA GLY A 84 -6.10 2.93 12.77
C GLY A 84 -6.78 1.58 12.57
N SER A 85 -7.77 1.47 11.67
CA SER A 85 -8.48 0.22 11.37
C SER A 85 -8.30 -0.20 9.92
N LYS A 86 -8.28 -1.52 9.67
CA LYS A 86 -8.17 -2.10 8.32
C LYS A 86 -9.21 -1.51 7.36
N GLU A 87 -10.46 -1.42 7.80
CA GLU A 87 -11.58 -0.86 7.02
C GLU A 87 -11.33 0.59 6.58
N ASN A 88 -10.78 1.43 7.46
CA ASN A 88 -10.46 2.82 7.12
C ASN A 88 -9.29 2.89 6.14
N VAL A 89 -8.29 2.02 6.27
CA VAL A 89 -7.15 1.94 5.35
C VAL A 89 -7.61 1.58 3.94
N LYS A 90 -8.62 0.72 3.77
CA LYS A 90 -9.20 0.41 2.44
C LYS A 90 -9.63 1.67 1.69
N THR A 91 -10.10 2.70 2.40
CA THR A 91 -10.56 3.96 1.80
C THR A 91 -9.45 4.83 1.22
N LEU A 92 -8.18 4.48 1.48
CA LEU A 92 -7.01 5.12 0.86
C LEU A 92 -6.71 4.55 -0.52
N PHE A 93 -7.17 3.33 -0.82
CA PHE A 93 -6.91 2.67 -2.09
C PHE A 93 -7.96 3.05 -3.15
N THR A 94 -7.49 3.21 -4.38
CA THR A 94 -8.32 3.44 -5.57
C THR A 94 -7.96 2.49 -6.70
#